data_AF-A0A3D2BGP3-F1
#
_entry.id   AF-A0A3D2BGP3-F1
#
_cell.length_a   1.000
_cell.length_b   1.000
_cell.length_c   1.000
_cell.angle_alpha   90.00
_cell.angle_beta   90.00
_cell.angle_gamma   90.00
#
_symmetry.space_group_name_H-M   'P 1'
#
loop_
_entity.id
_entity.type
_entity.pdbx_description
1 polymer ?
#
loop_
_entity_poly.entity_id
_entity_poly.type
_entity_poly.pdbx_seq_one_letter_code
_entity_poly.pdbx_strand_id
1 'polypeptide(L)'
;MFTSQLMLVGYVLLVSPCGHDSCDAIPVTETIYTKDECTTRLNYLKKKRPDLYIFCGQVLRDPEVTDENPLKSPPNSADDVFRAQ
;
A
#
# COMPACT_ATOMS: atom_id res chain seq x y z
N MET A 1 26.22 -4.69 -1.27
CA MET A 1 25.06 -5.61 -1.22
C MET A 1 24.06 -4.98 -0.26
N PHE A 2 23.12 -4.18 -0.77
CA PHE A 2 22.05 -3.63 0.05
C PHE A 2 20.85 -4.55 -0.09
N THR A 3 20.61 -5.41 0.89
CA THR A 3 19.33 -6.11 1.02
C THR A 3 18.35 -5.14 1.66
N SER A 4 17.67 -4.31 0.86
CA SER A 4 16.51 -3.56 1.34
C SER A 4 15.42 -4.56 1.72
N GLN A 5 15.37 -4.92 3.00
CA GLN A 5 14.34 -5.80 3.54
C GLN A 5 13.10 -4.95 3.80
N LEU A 6 12.17 -4.93 2.85
CA LEU A 6 10.86 -4.34 3.07
C LEU A 6 10.13 -5.10 4.18
N MET A 7 9.65 -4.37 5.19
CA MET A 7 8.90 -4.93 6.32
C MET A 7 7.40 -4.69 6.13
N LEU A 8 6.60 -5.75 6.23
CA LEU A 8 5.14 -5.63 6.25
C LEU A 8 4.69 -4.98 7.57
N VAL A 9 4.03 -3.83 7.46
CA VAL A 9 3.52 -3.07 8.61
C VAL A 9 2.01 -3.29 8.81
N GLY A 10 1.30 -3.63 7.74
CA GLY A 10 -0.12 -3.95 7.81
C GLY A 10 -0.80 -3.85 6.46
N TYR A 11 -2.10 -3.56 6.48
CA TYR A 11 -2.95 -3.52 5.30
C TYR A 11 -3.78 -2.24 5.28
N VAL A 12 -3.92 -1.62 4.11
CA VAL A 12 -4.85 -0.49 3.91
C VAL A 12 -6.01 -0.92 3.04
N LEU A 13 -7.12 -0.23 3.24
CA LEU A 13 -8.27 -0.37 2.36
C LEU A 13 -8.12 0.60 1.17
N LEU A 14 -8.07 0.04 -0.03
CA LEU A 14 -7.90 0.76 -1.29
C LEU A 14 -9.18 0.70 -2.11
N VAL A 15 -9.48 1.79 -2.82
CA VAL A 15 -10.49 1.82 -3.88
C VAL A 15 -9.80 2.13 -5.19
N SER A 16 -10.09 1.33 -6.23
CA SER A 16 -9.75 1.70 -7.59
C SER A 16 -10.98 2.26 -8.28
N PRO A 17 -10.96 3.55 -8.69
CA PRO A 17 -12.07 4.14 -9.42
C PRO A 17 -12.20 3.57 -10.84
N CYS A 18 -11.14 2.96 -11.38
CA CYS A 18 -11.09 2.48 -12.77
C CYS A 18 -11.10 0.95 -12.90
N GLY A 19 -11.20 0.20 -11.79
CA GLY A 19 -11.11 -1.27 -11.79
C GLY A 19 -9.70 -1.80 -11.48
N HIS A 20 -9.48 -3.12 -11.57
CA HIS A 20 -8.31 -3.77 -10.98
C HIS A 20 -6.95 -3.31 -11.51
N ASP A 21 -6.86 -2.89 -12.79
CA ASP A 21 -5.60 -2.71 -13.52
C ASP A 21 -5.57 -1.46 -14.40
N SER A 22 -6.26 -0.37 -14.02
CA SER A 22 -6.46 0.78 -14.94
C SER A 22 -6.14 2.16 -14.38
N CYS A 23 -6.09 2.36 -13.05
CA CYS A 23 -5.70 3.63 -12.42
C CYS A 23 -5.05 3.38 -11.06
N ASP A 24 -4.36 4.40 -10.55
CA ASP A 24 -3.83 4.40 -9.18
C ASP A 24 -4.94 4.19 -8.16
N ALA A 25 -4.72 3.21 -7.28
CA ALA A 25 -5.63 2.92 -6.20
C ALA A 25 -5.47 3.95 -5.07
N ILE A 26 -6.58 4.48 -4.58
CA ILE A 26 -6.60 5.54 -3.57
C ILE A 26 -6.96 4.93 -2.21
N PRO A 27 -6.28 5.33 -1.11
CA PRO A 27 -6.67 4.90 0.23
C PRO A 27 -8.07 5.42 0.57
N VAL A 28 -8.94 4.51 1.01
CA VAL A 28 -10.28 4.85 1.54
C VAL A 28 -10.16 5.56 2.89
N THR A 29 -9.12 5.22 3.65
CA THR A 29 -8.78 5.78 4.97
C THR A 29 -7.28 5.79 5.15
N GLU A 30 -6.76 6.70 5.98
CA GLU A 30 -5.34 6.73 6.37
C GLU A 30 -4.94 5.65 7.38
N THR A 31 -5.89 4.85 7.87
CA THR A 31 -5.65 3.82 8.87
C THR A 31 -5.01 2.57 8.29
N ILE A 32 -3.95 2.10 8.95
CA ILE A 32 -3.33 0.80 8.69
C ILE A 32 -3.97 -0.22 9.62
N TYR A 33 -4.45 -1.32 9.05
CA TYR A 33 -5.14 -2.40 9.74
C TYR A 33 -4.29 -3.67 9.77
N THR A 34 -4.66 -4.60 10.65
CA THR A 34 -4.28 -6.01 10.47
C THR A 34 -5.00 -6.62 9.26
N LYS A 35 -4.55 -7.79 8.80
CA LYS A 35 -5.16 -8.49 7.65
C LYS A 35 -6.65 -8.79 7.87
N ASP A 36 -6.99 -9.29 9.07
CA ASP A 36 -8.37 -9.70 9.40
C ASP A 36 -9.30 -8.50 9.55
N GLU A 37 -8.79 -7.42 10.16
CA GLU A 37 -9.50 -6.15 10.27
C GLU A 37 -9.79 -5.52 8.91
N CYS A 38 -8.81 -5.52 8.00
CA CYS A 38 -9.01 -5.02 6.64
C CYS A 38 -10.05 -5.86 5.91
N THR A 39 -9.94 -7.19 5.99
CA THR A 39 -10.87 -8.14 5.33
C THR A 39 -12.30 -7.98 5.86
N THR A 40 -12.46 -7.79 7.17
CA THR A 40 -13.76 -7.54 7.80
C THR A 40 -14.41 -6.28 7.25
N ARG A 41 -13.64 -5.18 7.15
CA ARG A 41 -14.12 -3.91 6.59
C ARG A 41 -14.42 -4.01 5.09
N LEU A 42 -13.57 -4.70 4.34
CA LEU A 42 -13.76 -4.98 2.92
C LEU A 42 -15.09 -5.69 2.67
N ASN A 43 -15.38 -6.73 3.45
CA ASN A 43 -16.63 -7.50 3.32
C ASN A 43 -17.86 -6.64 3.63
N TYR A 44 -17.76 -5.76 4.62
CA TYR A 44 -18.82 -4.81 4.93
C TYR A 44 -19.05 -3.81 3.76
N LEU A 45 -17.98 -3.30 3.16
CA LEU A 45 -18.08 -2.34 2.07
C LEU A 45 -18.56 -2.97 0.77
N LYS A 46 -18.12 -4.20 0.44
CA LYS A 46 -18.64 -4.94 -0.73
C LYS A 46 -20.16 -5.15 -0.65
N LYS A 47 -20.70 -5.35 0.56
CA LYS A 47 -22.15 -5.44 0.78
C LYS A 47 -22.86 -4.10 0.59
N LYS A 48 -22.25 -3.00 1.04
CA LYS A 48 -22.86 -1.65 0.97
C LYS A 48 -22.66 -0.94 -0.37
N ARG A 49 -21.60 -1.26 -1.09
CA ARG A 49 -21.13 -0.60 -2.32
C ARG A 49 -20.64 -1.68 -3.30
N PRO A 50 -21.55 -2.53 -3.82
CA PRO A 50 -21.18 -3.63 -4.70
C PRO A 50 -20.53 -3.17 -6.01
N ASP A 51 -20.82 -1.94 -6.45
CA ASP A 51 -20.34 -1.38 -7.71
C ASP A 51 -18.93 -0.78 -7.61
N LEU A 52 -18.37 -0.67 -6.40
CA LEU A 52 -17.03 -0.13 -6.19
C LEU A 52 -15.99 -1.23 -6.14
N TYR A 53 -14.87 -1.02 -6.82
CA TYR A 53 -13.73 -1.91 -6.77
C TYR A 53 -12.86 -1.60 -5.55
N ILE A 54 -13.14 -2.27 -4.43
CA ILE A 54 -12.44 -2.09 -3.15
C ILE A 54 -11.64 -3.35 -2.84
N PHE A 55 -10.43 -3.20 -2.29
CA PHE A 55 -9.56 -4.31 -1.90
C PHE A 55 -8.59 -3.92 -0.76
N CYS A 56 -7.93 -4.92 -0.18
CA CYS A 56 -6.90 -4.72 0.83
C CYS A 56 -5.51 -4.74 0.18
N GLY A 57 -4.74 -3.66 0.33
CA GLY A 57 -3.35 -3.57 -0.11
C GLY A 57 -2.37 -3.73 1.05
N GLN A 58 -1.21 -4.33 0.80
CA GLN A 58 -0.14 -4.45 1.80
C GLN A 58 0.60 -3.12 1.95
N VAL A 59 0.95 -2.76 3.19
CA VAL A 59 1.85 -1.64 3.48
C VAL A 59 3.21 -2.19 3.84
N LEU A 60 4.17 -1.90 2.98
CA LEU A 60 5.57 -2.20 3.23
C LEU A 60 6.27 -0.90 3.65
N ARG A 61 7.14 -0.98 4.66
CA ARG A 61 8.06 0.10 5.02
C ARG A 61 9.49 -0.36 4.86
N ASP A 62 10.33 0.54 4.39
CA ASP A 62 11.77 0.36 4.45
C ASP A 62 12.23 0.67 5.89
N PRO A 63 12.81 -0.30 6.62
CA PRO A 63 13.30 -0.07 7.98
C PRO A 63 14.48 0.90 8.04
N GLU A 64 15.14 1.18 6.91
CA GLU A 64 16.25 2.13 6.82
C GLU A 64 15.79 3.57 6.62
N VAL A 65 14.49 3.80 6.37
CA VAL A 65 13.87 5.13 6.25
C VAL A 65 13.25 5.50 7.59
N THR A 66 13.82 6.52 8.24
CA THR A 66 13.37 7.03 9.55
C THR A 66 13.14 8.54 9.47
N ASP A 67 12.33 9.10 10.37
CA ASP A 67 12.05 10.55 10.43
C ASP A 67 13.32 11.38 10.68
N GLU A 68 14.33 10.77 11.31
CA GLU A 68 15.66 11.32 11.57
C GLU A 68 16.66 11.17 10.40
N ASN A 69 16.32 10.37 9.37
CA ASN A 69 17.10 10.25 8.14
C ASN A 69 16.22 10.36 6.87
N PRO A 70 15.66 11.54 6.57
CA PRO A 70 14.77 11.75 5.42
C PRO A 70 15.48 11.67 4.07
N LEU A 71 16.83 11.71 4.04
CA LEU A 71 17.64 11.77 2.82
C LEU A 71 17.88 10.43 2.13
N LYS A 72 17.43 9.31 2.71
CA LYS A 72 17.24 8.10 1.92
C LYS A 72 15.88 8.21 1.24
N SER A 73 15.78 9.12 0.28
CA SER A 73 14.58 9.32 -0.53
C SER A 73 14.07 7.95 -0.97
N PRO A 74 12.82 7.58 -0.62
CA PRO A 74 12.21 6.38 -1.19
C PRO A 74 12.32 6.51 -2.71
N PRO A 75 12.73 5.47 -3.45
CA PRO A 75 12.74 5.54 -4.90
C PRO A 75 11.32 5.95 -5.35
N ASN A 76 11.26 7.05 -6.08
CA ASN A 76 10.03 7.68 -6.56
C ASN A 76 9.27 6.79 -7.56
N SER A 77 9.91 5.72 -8.04
CA SER A 77 9.32 4.57 -8.72
C SER A 77 10.12 3.29 -8.44
N ALA A 78 9.48 2.12 -8.53
CA ALA A 78 10.18 0.83 -8.50
C ALA A 78 11.26 0.72 -9.60
N ASP A 79 11.11 1.50 -10.68
CA ASP A 79 12.01 1.55 -11.82
C ASP A 79 13.35 2.25 -11.49
N ASP A 80 13.35 3.14 -10.49
CA ASP A 80 14.56 3.87 -10.06
C ASP A 80 15.56 2.97 -9.33
N VAL A 81 15.11 1.82 -8.82
CA VAL A 81 15.97 0.81 -8.16
C VAL A 81 16.91 0.14 -9.18
N PHE A 82 16.50 0.00 -10.44
CA PHE A 82 17.27 -0.70 -11.48
C PHE A 82 18.28 0.18 -12.23
N ARG A 83 18.23 1.52 -12.05
CA ARG A 83 19.06 2.46 -12.82
C ARG A 83 20.36 2.87 -12.14
N ALA A 84 20.57 2.49 -10.87
CA ALA A 84 21.79 2.76 -10.12
C ALA A 84 22.88 1.67 -10.27
N GLN A 85 22.81 0.85 -11.33
CA GLN A 85 23.82 -0.15 -11.68
C GLN A 85 24.84 0.37 -12.69
#